data_AF-A0A7C6ALU3-F1
#
_entry.id   AF-A0A7C6ALU3-F1
#
_cell.length_a   1.000
_cell.length_b   1.000
_cell.length_c   1.000
_cell.angle_alpha   90.00
_cell.angle_beta   90.00
_cell.angle_gamma   90.00
#
_symmetry.space_group_name_H-M   'P 1'
#
loop_
_entity.id
_entity.type
_entity.pdbx_description
1 polymer ?
#
loop_
_entity_poly.entity_id
_entity_poly.type
_entity_poly.pdbx_seq_one_letter_code
_entity_poly.pdbx_strand_id
1 'polypeptide(L)'
;PWIIMLHQGLGSIAQWKSFPDKLFKAINLPIMLYERIGYGETGTIQNSLPENFLQIEAYEILPELIKKANIKKHYLVGHSDGATISLLYASKQPPSLLGVTAIAFHVIVEEITKQGIQKLISDYNKGILSFFLRKYHFEKTELLFRRWTQFWLTEPLVSWNMLNELKNINVPLLLIQGTNDEFGSLKQFEYIEQYCPAAIEKLILNEVRHNPHLEQPHIVVEATKKAIYTCIDSLSKTPL
;
A
#
# COMPACT_ATOMS: atom_id res chain seq x y z
N PRO A 1 -5.57 16.26 10.31
CA PRO A 1 -6.14 15.11 9.57
C PRO A 1 -5.62 13.80 10.19
N TRP A 2 -6.30 12.68 9.95
CA TRP A 2 -5.79 11.36 10.32
C TRP A 2 -4.83 10.81 9.25
N ILE A 3 -3.79 10.11 9.68
CA ILE A 3 -2.97 9.28 8.78
C ILE A 3 -3.52 7.85 8.87
N ILE A 4 -3.83 7.23 7.74
CA ILE A 4 -4.31 5.85 7.71
C ILE A 4 -3.29 5.00 6.98
N MET A 5 -2.81 3.95 7.64
CA MET A 5 -1.73 3.10 7.09
C MET A 5 -2.25 1.74 6.65
N LEU A 6 -1.89 1.32 5.44
CA LEU A 6 -2.37 0.09 4.81
C LEU A 6 -1.19 -0.85 4.50
N HIS A 7 -1.18 -2.02 5.15
CA HIS A 7 -0.07 -2.98 5.04
C HIS A 7 -0.03 -3.72 3.69
N GLN A 8 1.14 -4.30 3.38
CA GLN A 8 1.40 -5.10 2.18
C GLN A 8 0.68 -6.44 2.12
N GLY A 9 0.79 -7.11 0.98
CA GLY A 9 0.06 -8.32 0.60
C GLY A 9 0.18 -9.53 1.53
N LEU A 10 1.31 -9.71 2.22
CA LEU A 10 1.50 -10.69 3.31
C LEU A 10 1.84 -9.99 4.63
N GLY A 11 1.29 -8.78 4.78
CA GLY A 11 1.57 -7.87 5.87
C GLY A 11 0.59 -7.99 7.03
N SER A 12 0.93 -7.28 8.10
CA SER A 12 0.15 -7.07 9.32
C SER A 12 0.57 -5.73 9.92
N ILE A 13 -0.20 -5.23 10.88
CA ILE A 13 0.15 -4.05 11.70
C ILE A 13 1.55 -4.23 12.30
N ALA A 14 1.83 -5.40 12.88
CA ALA A 14 3.11 -5.69 13.54
C ALA A 14 4.32 -5.70 12.59
N GLN A 15 4.10 -5.88 11.28
CA GLN A 15 5.17 -5.85 10.27
C GLN A 15 5.58 -4.44 9.86
N TRP A 16 4.83 -3.39 10.21
CA TRP A 16 5.28 -2.00 10.09
C TRP A 16 6.42 -1.64 11.05
N LYS A 17 6.65 -2.47 12.09
CA LYS A 17 7.71 -2.27 13.10
C LYS A 17 7.63 -0.87 13.71
N SER A 18 8.78 -0.20 13.85
CA SER A 18 8.88 1.15 14.42
C SER A 18 8.44 2.27 13.47
N PHE A 19 8.10 1.97 12.20
CA PHE A 19 7.82 3.02 11.22
C PHE A 19 6.62 3.92 11.62
N PRO A 20 5.48 3.40 12.11
CA PRO A 20 4.36 4.22 12.56
C PRO A 20 4.75 5.13 13.74
N ASP A 21 5.52 4.62 14.71
CA ASP A 21 5.99 5.41 15.85
C ASP A 21 6.94 6.54 15.42
N LYS A 22 7.85 6.26 14.49
CA LYS A 22 8.77 7.27 13.94
C LYS A 22 8.00 8.35 13.19
N LEU A 23 7.01 7.95 12.39
CA LEU A 23 6.14 8.88 11.67
C LEU A 23 5.31 9.73 12.63
N PHE A 24 4.71 9.12 13.66
CA PHE A 24 3.95 9.81 14.69
C PHE A 24 4.80 10.86 15.40
N LYS A 25 6.01 10.49 15.84
CA LYS A 25 6.94 11.42 16.50
C LYS A 25 7.35 12.59 15.60
N ALA A 26 7.48 12.37 14.29
CA ALA A 26 7.92 13.39 13.36
C ALA A 26 6.82 14.39 12.95
N ILE A 27 5.54 13.94 12.93
CA ILE A 27 4.41 14.72 12.39
C ILE A 27 3.42 15.18 13.48
N ASN A 28 3.34 14.45 14.60
CA ASN A 28 2.41 14.69 15.69
C ASN A 28 0.94 14.76 15.24
N LEU A 29 0.55 13.86 14.34
CA LEU A 29 -0.83 13.67 13.87
C LEU A 29 -1.35 12.28 14.24
N PRO A 30 -2.66 12.11 14.48
CA PRO A 30 -3.21 10.81 14.83
C PRO A 30 -3.04 9.82 13.66
N ILE A 31 -2.60 8.60 13.99
CA ILE A 31 -2.37 7.51 13.04
C ILE A 31 -3.33 6.36 13.35
N MET A 32 -4.03 5.88 12.32
CA MET A 32 -4.82 4.65 12.36
C MET A 32 -4.15 3.58 11.50
N LEU A 33 -3.95 2.41 12.07
CA LEU A 33 -3.60 1.19 11.34
C LEU A 33 -4.76 0.21 11.50
N TYR A 34 -5.01 -0.62 10.49
CA TYR A 34 -5.98 -1.69 10.58
C TYR A 34 -5.43 -2.97 9.93
N GLU A 35 -5.90 -4.11 10.43
CA GLU A 35 -5.69 -5.41 9.82
C GLU A 35 -6.82 -5.69 8.82
N ARG A 36 -6.48 -6.06 7.58
CA ARG A 36 -7.46 -6.52 6.61
C ARG A 36 -8.03 -7.89 7.01
N ILE A 37 -9.19 -8.25 6.51
CA ILE A 37 -9.87 -9.50 6.90
C ILE A 37 -9.00 -10.73 6.55
N GLY A 38 -8.77 -11.58 7.55
CA GLY A 38 -7.95 -12.78 7.41
C GLY A 38 -6.44 -12.54 7.57
N TYR A 39 -6.01 -11.29 7.82
CA TYR A 39 -4.62 -10.92 8.15
C TYR A 39 -4.42 -10.78 9.65
N GLY A 40 -3.17 -10.73 10.12
CA GLY A 40 -2.83 -10.59 11.54
C GLY A 40 -3.68 -11.46 12.47
N GLU A 41 -4.39 -10.81 13.40
CA GLU A 41 -5.30 -11.44 14.35
C GLU A 41 -6.77 -11.50 13.87
N THR A 42 -7.10 -10.99 12.68
CA THR A 42 -8.50 -10.84 12.25
C THR A 42 -9.07 -12.08 11.57
N GLY A 43 -10.32 -12.40 11.92
CA GLY A 43 -11.33 -13.08 11.11
C GLY A 43 -11.01 -14.47 10.53
N THR A 44 -12.07 -15.13 10.08
CA THR A 44 -11.98 -16.35 9.27
C THR A 44 -11.50 -16.01 7.87
N ILE A 45 -10.59 -16.82 7.36
CA ILE A 45 -10.00 -16.68 6.05
C ILE A 45 -10.79 -17.51 5.02
N GLN A 46 -11.22 -16.88 3.92
CA GLN A 46 -11.76 -17.60 2.77
C GLN A 46 -10.65 -18.32 2.00
N ASN A 47 -11.02 -19.39 1.29
CA ASN A 47 -10.06 -20.22 0.57
C ASN A 47 -9.37 -19.51 -0.60
N SER A 48 -10.04 -18.54 -1.22
CA SER A 48 -9.53 -17.73 -2.32
C SER A 48 -9.85 -16.25 -2.11
N LEU A 49 -9.13 -15.38 -2.81
CA LEU A 49 -9.49 -13.97 -2.95
C LEU A 49 -10.33 -13.81 -4.22
N PRO A 50 -11.37 -12.96 -4.23
CA PRO A 50 -12.09 -12.63 -5.44
C PRO A 50 -11.20 -11.88 -6.43
N GLU A 51 -11.48 -11.97 -7.73
CA GLU A 51 -10.68 -11.31 -8.78
C GLU A 51 -10.57 -9.80 -8.60
N ASN A 52 -11.61 -9.17 -8.06
CA ASN A 52 -11.67 -7.75 -7.76
C ASN A 52 -11.32 -7.42 -6.29
N PHE A 53 -10.52 -8.27 -5.62
CA PHE A 53 -10.12 -8.10 -4.21
C PHE A 53 -9.58 -6.71 -3.90
N LEU A 54 -8.66 -6.18 -4.73
CA LEU A 54 -8.07 -4.86 -4.54
C LEU A 54 -9.15 -3.76 -4.61
N GLN A 55 -10.11 -3.89 -5.52
CA GLN A 55 -11.24 -2.96 -5.65
C GLN A 55 -12.21 -3.08 -4.48
N ILE A 56 -12.49 -4.28 -3.96
CA ILE A 56 -13.35 -4.45 -2.77
C ILE A 56 -12.71 -3.77 -1.56
N GLU A 57 -11.41 -4.02 -1.31
CA GLU A 57 -10.68 -3.37 -0.22
C GLU A 57 -10.70 -1.84 -0.35
N ALA A 58 -10.50 -1.34 -1.58
CA ALA A 58 -10.44 0.10 -1.85
C ALA A 58 -11.82 0.78 -1.85
N TYR A 59 -12.85 0.17 -2.43
CA TYR A 59 -14.13 0.84 -2.74
C TYR A 59 -15.23 0.53 -1.74
N GLU A 60 -15.06 -0.51 -0.92
CA GLU A 60 -16.08 -0.95 0.02
C GLU A 60 -15.52 -0.94 1.46
N ILE A 61 -14.42 -1.66 1.71
CA ILE A 61 -13.90 -1.87 3.07
C ILE A 61 -13.30 -0.60 3.65
N LEU A 62 -12.32 0.01 2.96
CA LEU A 62 -11.64 1.21 3.44
C LEU A 62 -12.61 2.40 3.69
N PRO A 63 -13.54 2.73 2.76
CA PRO A 63 -14.53 3.79 3.01
C PRO A 63 -15.41 3.51 4.25
N GLU A 64 -15.86 2.27 4.43
CA GLU A 64 -16.70 1.91 5.58
C GLU A 64 -15.92 1.96 6.91
N LEU A 65 -14.63 1.58 6.91
CA LEU A 65 -13.76 1.74 8.07
C LEU A 65 -13.57 3.23 8.43
N ILE A 66 -13.27 4.07 7.45
CA ILE A 66 -13.12 5.54 7.63
C ILE A 66 -14.38 6.15 8.21
N LYS A 67 -15.54 5.75 7.68
CA LYS A 67 -16.86 6.20 8.14
C LYS A 67 -17.14 5.76 9.58
N LYS A 68 -16.92 4.48 9.92
CA LYS A 68 -17.12 3.94 11.28
C LYS A 68 -16.18 4.57 12.31
N ALA A 69 -14.95 4.89 11.91
CA ALA A 69 -13.99 5.61 12.74
C ALA A 69 -14.30 7.12 12.86
N ASN A 70 -15.34 7.61 12.19
CA ASN A 70 -15.73 9.02 12.15
C ASN A 70 -14.61 9.97 11.68
N ILE A 71 -13.75 9.51 10.76
CA ILE A 71 -12.62 10.28 10.26
C ILE A 71 -13.08 11.23 9.14
N LYS A 72 -12.96 12.55 9.37
CA LYS A 72 -13.47 13.58 8.43
C LYS A 72 -12.48 14.04 7.36
N LYS A 73 -11.18 14.02 7.67
CA LYS A 73 -10.09 14.35 6.75
C LYS A 73 -8.94 13.39 7.00
N HIS A 74 -8.40 12.80 5.94
CA HIS A 74 -7.36 11.79 6.07
C HIS A 74 -6.33 11.84 4.95
N TYR A 75 -5.17 11.26 5.22
CA TYR A 75 -4.08 11.03 4.30
C TYR A 75 -3.71 9.55 4.36
N LEU A 76 -3.47 8.91 3.22
CA LEU A 76 -3.15 7.48 3.17
C LEU A 76 -1.65 7.25 3.06
N VAL A 77 -1.15 6.25 3.78
CA VAL A 77 0.22 5.72 3.62
C VAL A 77 0.09 4.21 3.39
N GLY A 78 0.26 3.79 2.15
CA GLY A 78 0.15 2.39 1.77
C GLY A 78 1.50 1.79 1.40
N HIS A 79 1.68 0.50 1.67
CA HIS A 79 2.82 -0.30 1.19
C HIS A 79 2.35 -1.47 0.32
N SER A 80 2.95 -1.67 -0.86
CA SER A 80 2.64 -2.77 -1.79
C SER A 80 1.13 -2.85 -2.11
N ASP A 81 0.46 -3.97 -1.86
CA ASP A 81 -1.01 -4.07 -1.97
C ASP A 81 -1.74 -2.89 -1.30
N GLY A 82 -1.28 -2.47 -0.10
CA GLY A 82 -1.85 -1.33 0.61
C GLY A 82 -1.65 0.00 -0.12
N ALA A 83 -0.55 0.14 -0.86
CA ALA A 83 -0.31 1.28 -1.74
C ALA A 83 -1.24 1.27 -2.95
N THR A 84 -1.39 0.12 -3.60
CA THR A 84 -2.32 -0.07 -4.72
C THR A 84 -3.78 0.18 -4.30
N ILE A 85 -4.20 -0.34 -3.14
CA ILE A 85 -5.53 -0.08 -2.56
C ILE A 85 -5.72 1.41 -2.28
N SER A 86 -4.69 2.10 -1.79
CA SER A 86 -4.74 3.55 -1.53
C SER A 86 -4.91 4.36 -2.81
N LEU A 87 -4.20 3.98 -3.88
CA LEU A 87 -4.33 4.61 -5.20
C LEU A 87 -5.71 4.35 -5.82
N LEU A 88 -6.21 3.11 -5.75
CA LEU A 88 -7.58 2.79 -6.18
C LEU A 88 -8.58 3.64 -5.40
N TYR A 89 -8.51 3.68 -4.07
CA TYR A 89 -9.41 4.51 -3.26
C TYR A 89 -9.36 5.99 -3.69
N ALA A 90 -8.17 6.53 -3.94
CA ALA A 90 -8.01 7.90 -4.42
C ALA A 90 -8.68 8.15 -5.78
N SER A 91 -8.74 7.15 -6.66
CA SER A 91 -9.42 7.25 -7.96
C SER A 91 -10.93 7.45 -7.86
N LYS A 92 -11.54 7.15 -6.71
CA LYS A 92 -12.95 7.43 -6.42
C LYS A 92 -13.19 8.86 -5.94
N GLN A 93 -12.15 9.68 -5.91
CA GLN A 93 -12.18 11.10 -5.52
C GLN A 93 -12.93 11.37 -4.19
N PRO A 94 -12.62 10.65 -3.11
CA PRO A 94 -13.25 10.89 -1.83
C PRO A 94 -12.91 12.31 -1.34
N PRO A 95 -13.91 13.17 -1.04
CA PRO A 95 -13.69 14.59 -0.70
C PRO A 95 -12.96 14.80 0.63
N SER A 96 -12.85 13.74 1.44
CA SER A 96 -12.13 13.72 2.70
C SER A 96 -10.65 13.35 2.57
N LEU A 97 -10.20 12.86 1.40
CA LEU A 97 -8.83 12.47 1.16
C LEU A 97 -7.98 13.69 0.78
N LEU A 98 -6.81 13.80 1.42
CA LEU A 98 -5.89 14.91 1.21
C LEU A 98 -4.72 14.57 0.28
N GLY A 99 -4.34 13.30 0.22
CA GLY A 99 -3.18 12.82 -0.54
C GLY A 99 -2.80 11.40 -0.15
N VAL A 100 -1.85 10.83 -0.89
CA VAL A 100 -1.39 9.45 -0.71
C VAL A 100 0.13 9.39 -0.76
N THR A 101 0.73 8.71 0.21
CA THR A 101 2.08 8.15 0.08
C THR A 101 1.96 6.68 -0.30
N ALA A 102 2.43 6.33 -1.50
CA ALA A 102 2.42 4.98 -2.04
C ALA A 102 3.85 4.42 -2.04
N ILE A 103 4.09 3.39 -1.23
CA ILE A 103 5.42 2.77 -1.05
C ILE A 103 5.43 1.42 -1.77
N ALA A 104 6.38 1.20 -2.67
CA ALA A 104 6.55 -0.04 -3.44
C ALA A 104 5.23 -0.50 -4.10
N PHE A 105 4.58 0.41 -4.84
CA PHE A 105 3.22 0.25 -5.36
C PHE A 105 3.19 -0.50 -6.70
N HIS A 106 2.01 -1.02 -7.06
CA HIS A 106 1.76 -1.63 -8.36
C HIS A 106 0.51 -1.02 -9.01
N VAL A 107 0.65 -0.54 -10.25
CA VAL A 107 -0.45 -0.07 -11.11
C VAL A 107 -0.65 -0.94 -12.34
N ILE A 108 0.32 -1.81 -12.62
CA ILE A 108 0.29 -2.91 -13.60
C ILE A 108 0.96 -4.14 -12.99
N VAL A 109 0.63 -5.34 -13.49
CA VAL A 109 1.38 -6.57 -13.17
C VAL A 109 2.49 -6.76 -14.20
N GLU A 110 3.73 -6.91 -13.73
CA GLU A 110 4.90 -7.11 -14.57
C GLU A 110 5.43 -8.54 -14.48
N GLU A 111 6.27 -8.93 -15.44
CA GLU A 111 6.94 -10.23 -15.39
C GLU A 111 7.91 -10.32 -14.19
N ILE A 112 8.55 -9.20 -13.80
CA ILE A 112 9.35 -9.14 -12.56
C ILE A 112 8.50 -9.44 -11.33
N THR A 113 7.25 -8.96 -11.28
CA THR A 113 6.30 -9.26 -10.20
C THR A 113 6.05 -10.76 -10.08
N LYS A 114 5.76 -11.43 -11.21
CA LYS A 114 5.51 -12.88 -11.24
C LYS A 114 6.73 -13.67 -10.81
N GLN A 115 7.90 -13.33 -11.32
CA GLN A 115 9.17 -13.97 -10.95
C GLN A 115 9.48 -13.78 -9.46
N GLY A 116 9.25 -12.58 -8.93
CA GLY A 116 9.38 -12.28 -7.50
C GLY A 116 8.47 -13.16 -6.65
N ILE A 117 7.20 -13.33 -7.05
CA ILE A 117 6.24 -14.19 -6.34
C ILE A 117 6.60 -15.68 -6.46
N GLN A 118 7.05 -16.15 -7.62
CA GLN A 118 7.52 -17.53 -7.78
C GLN A 118 8.73 -17.81 -6.89
N LYS A 119 9.67 -16.87 -6.79
CA LYS A 119 10.79 -16.95 -5.86
C LYS A 119 10.31 -16.98 -4.41
N LEU A 120 9.32 -16.14 -4.07
CA LEU A 120 8.71 -16.10 -2.74
C LEU A 120 8.08 -17.46 -2.37
N ILE A 121 7.41 -18.13 -3.31
CA ILE A 121 6.87 -19.49 -3.12
C ILE A 121 8.01 -20.49 -2.86
N SER A 122 9.09 -20.42 -3.64
CA SER A 122 10.28 -21.28 -3.41
C SER A 122 10.85 -21.07 -1.99
N ASP A 123 10.99 -19.83 -1.55
CA ASP A 123 11.53 -19.50 -0.23
C ASP A 123 10.57 -19.84 0.92
N TYR A 124 9.26 -19.78 0.67
CA TYR A 124 8.24 -20.29 1.59
C TYR A 124 8.36 -21.80 1.79
N ASN A 125 8.50 -22.56 0.70
CA ASN A 125 8.62 -24.02 0.73
C ASN A 125 9.93 -24.49 1.38
N LYS A 126 10.98 -23.66 1.38
CA LYS A 126 12.22 -23.89 2.15
C LYS A 126 12.05 -23.67 3.67
N GLY A 127 10.90 -23.18 4.13
CA GLY A 127 10.50 -23.14 5.54
C GLY A 127 10.82 -21.84 6.28
N ILE A 128 11.89 -21.11 5.93
CA ILE A 128 12.30 -19.89 6.64
C ILE A 128 11.22 -18.82 6.59
N LEU A 129 10.68 -18.52 5.39
CA LEU A 129 9.64 -17.50 5.25
C LEU A 129 8.33 -17.93 5.93
N SER A 130 7.96 -19.21 5.85
CA SER A 130 6.79 -19.73 6.57
C SER A 130 6.93 -19.54 8.09
N PHE A 131 8.11 -19.84 8.65
CA PHE A 131 8.39 -19.64 10.07
C PHE A 131 8.24 -18.16 10.49
N PHE A 132 8.73 -17.22 9.70
CA PHE A 132 8.56 -15.79 10.00
C PHE A 132 7.11 -15.33 9.90
N LEU A 133 6.38 -15.75 8.86
CA LEU A 133 4.98 -15.36 8.67
C LEU A 133 4.04 -15.97 9.73
N ARG A 134 4.36 -17.15 10.29
CA ARG A 134 3.62 -17.76 11.41
C ARG A 134 3.61 -16.90 12.67
N LYS A 135 4.62 -16.06 12.88
CA LYS A 135 4.66 -15.12 14.01
C LYS A 135 3.60 -14.03 13.93
N TYR A 136 3.11 -13.73 12.73
CA TYR A 136 2.13 -12.66 12.50
C TYR A 136 0.74 -13.20 12.14
N HIS A 137 0.67 -14.39 11.55
CA HIS A 137 -0.57 -14.95 11.02
C HIS A 137 -0.95 -16.30 11.63
N PHE A 138 -0.20 -16.81 12.62
CA PHE A 138 -0.56 -17.98 13.43
C PHE A 138 -0.93 -19.21 12.57
N GLU A 139 -2.05 -19.88 12.87
CA GLU A 139 -2.49 -21.10 12.20
C GLU A 139 -2.95 -20.87 10.75
N LYS A 140 -3.37 -19.65 10.41
CA LYS A 140 -3.86 -19.31 9.06
C LYS A 140 -2.76 -18.94 8.05
N THR A 141 -1.49 -18.93 8.46
CA THR A 141 -0.36 -18.51 7.60
C THR A 141 -0.32 -19.24 6.26
N GLU A 142 -0.52 -20.56 6.25
CA GLU A 142 -0.44 -21.35 5.03
C GLU A 142 -1.55 -20.97 4.05
N LEU A 143 -2.79 -20.88 4.55
CA LEU A 143 -3.93 -20.51 3.74
C LEU A 143 -3.82 -19.07 3.23
N LEU A 144 -3.36 -18.14 4.06
CA LEU A 144 -3.10 -16.75 3.69
C LEU A 144 -2.05 -16.64 2.60
N PHE A 145 -0.93 -17.34 2.77
CA PHE A 145 0.14 -17.35 1.78
C PHE A 145 -0.36 -17.88 0.45
N ARG A 146 -1.00 -19.07 0.47
CA ARG A 146 -1.51 -19.72 -0.73
C ARG A 146 -2.54 -18.86 -1.47
N ARG A 147 -3.58 -18.34 -0.79
CA ARG A 147 -4.63 -17.53 -1.44
C ARG A 147 -4.06 -16.26 -2.08
N TRP A 148 -3.08 -15.63 -1.42
CA TRP A 148 -2.47 -14.40 -1.90
C TRP A 148 -1.55 -14.65 -3.10
N THR A 149 -0.69 -15.67 -3.02
CA THR A 149 0.17 -16.04 -4.16
C THR A 149 -0.64 -16.54 -5.35
N GLN A 150 -1.73 -17.28 -5.11
CA GLN A 150 -2.63 -17.73 -6.16
C GLN A 150 -3.30 -16.54 -6.85
N PHE A 151 -3.84 -15.59 -6.09
CA PHE A 151 -4.42 -14.36 -6.62
C PHE A 151 -3.45 -13.69 -7.61
N TRP A 152 -2.26 -13.31 -7.18
CA TRP A 152 -1.33 -12.61 -8.08
C TRP A 152 -0.77 -13.42 -9.26
N LEU A 153 -0.95 -14.75 -9.26
CA LEU A 153 -0.51 -15.63 -10.34
C LEU A 153 -1.64 -16.15 -11.24
N THR A 154 -2.91 -15.81 -10.96
CA THR A 154 -4.01 -16.24 -11.85
C THR A 154 -3.98 -15.47 -13.18
N GLU A 155 -4.38 -16.14 -14.27
CA GLU A 155 -4.34 -15.56 -15.62
C GLU A 155 -5.06 -14.21 -15.77
N PRO A 156 -6.25 -13.98 -15.18
CA PRO A 156 -6.92 -12.67 -15.29
C PRO A 156 -6.08 -11.50 -14.75
N LEU A 157 -5.19 -11.76 -13.78
CA LEU A 157 -4.35 -10.74 -13.16
C LEU A 157 -3.04 -10.50 -13.91
N VAL A 158 -2.66 -11.37 -14.86
CA VAL A 158 -1.54 -11.11 -15.79
C VAL A 158 -1.79 -9.87 -16.64
N SER A 159 -3.06 -9.58 -16.96
CA SER A 159 -3.49 -8.38 -17.69
C SER A 159 -4.00 -7.25 -16.81
N TRP A 160 -3.99 -7.43 -15.49
CA TRP A 160 -4.54 -6.43 -14.59
C TRP A 160 -3.68 -5.17 -14.60
N ASN A 161 -4.39 -4.05 -14.63
CA ASN A 161 -3.85 -2.73 -14.46
C ASN A 161 -4.96 -1.80 -13.95
N MET A 162 -4.55 -0.65 -13.43
CA MET A 162 -5.46 0.41 -13.00
C MET A 162 -5.26 1.71 -13.79
N LEU A 163 -4.79 1.63 -15.04
CA LEU A 163 -4.40 2.81 -15.83
C LEU A 163 -5.56 3.78 -16.11
N ASN A 164 -6.79 3.26 -16.18
CA ASN A 164 -7.97 4.11 -16.34
C ASN A 164 -8.35 4.80 -15.03
N GLU A 165 -8.18 4.14 -13.89
CA GLU A 165 -8.41 4.67 -12.56
C GLU A 165 -7.41 5.79 -12.23
N LEU A 166 -6.16 5.68 -12.67
CA LEU A 166 -5.13 6.71 -12.47
C LEU A 166 -5.58 8.10 -12.97
N LYS A 167 -6.34 8.14 -14.07
CA LYS A 167 -6.87 9.39 -14.67
C LYS A 167 -7.81 10.15 -13.73
N ASN A 168 -8.38 9.47 -12.74
CA ASN A 168 -9.34 10.04 -11.81
C ASN A 168 -8.71 10.43 -10.46
N ILE A 169 -7.41 10.22 -10.27
CA ILE A 169 -6.73 10.62 -9.05
C ILE A 169 -6.36 12.10 -9.15
N ASN A 170 -6.94 12.92 -8.26
CA ASN A 170 -6.76 14.38 -8.25
C ASN A 170 -6.06 14.91 -6.98
N VAL A 171 -5.73 14.02 -6.03
CA VAL A 171 -5.02 14.39 -4.79
C VAL A 171 -3.51 14.20 -4.98
N PRO A 172 -2.66 15.02 -4.33
CA PRO A 172 -1.21 14.88 -4.43
C PRO A 172 -0.71 13.48 -4.04
N LEU A 173 0.28 12.98 -4.77
CA LEU A 173 0.90 11.67 -4.59
C LEU A 173 2.38 11.82 -4.23
N LEU A 174 2.82 11.11 -3.20
CA LEU A 174 4.23 10.80 -2.96
C LEU A 174 4.45 9.32 -3.30
N LEU A 175 5.26 9.07 -4.32
CA LEU A 175 5.57 7.73 -4.82
C LEU A 175 6.98 7.33 -4.39
N ILE A 176 7.11 6.21 -3.67
CA ILE A 176 8.38 5.76 -3.09
C ILE A 176 8.69 4.34 -3.55
N GLN A 177 9.87 4.10 -4.11
CA GLN A 177 10.31 2.75 -4.49
C GLN A 177 11.83 2.62 -4.38
N GLY A 178 12.30 1.42 -4.08
CA GLY A 178 13.72 1.08 -4.16
C GLY A 178 14.14 0.65 -5.57
N THR A 179 15.38 0.90 -5.97
CA THR A 179 15.89 0.46 -7.29
C THR A 179 16.07 -1.05 -7.39
N ASN A 180 16.17 -1.74 -6.25
CA ASN A 180 16.34 -3.19 -6.16
C ASN A 180 15.04 -3.90 -5.75
N ASP A 181 13.88 -3.26 -5.97
CA ASP A 181 12.58 -3.87 -5.71
C ASP A 181 12.37 -5.07 -6.65
N GLU A 182 12.17 -6.25 -6.07
CA GLU A 182 12.02 -7.50 -6.82
C GLU A 182 10.60 -7.76 -7.32
N PHE A 183 9.66 -6.86 -7.06
CA PHE A 183 8.26 -7.00 -7.43
C PHE A 183 7.79 -5.93 -8.43
N GLY A 184 8.53 -4.84 -8.61
CA GLY A 184 8.13 -3.76 -9.52
C GLY A 184 9.33 -3.01 -10.09
N SER A 185 9.28 -2.71 -11.39
CA SER A 185 10.29 -1.87 -12.04
C SER A 185 9.92 -0.39 -11.94
N LEU A 186 10.81 0.50 -12.40
CA LEU A 186 10.49 1.94 -12.47
C LEU A 186 9.40 2.28 -13.49
N LYS A 187 8.97 1.32 -14.34
CA LYS A 187 7.81 1.50 -15.22
C LYS A 187 6.53 1.84 -14.47
N GLN A 188 6.40 1.39 -13.22
CA GLN A 188 5.27 1.74 -12.35
C GLN A 188 5.13 3.27 -12.21
N PHE A 189 6.25 4.01 -12.12
CA PHE A 189 6.24 5.47 -12.11
C PHE A 189 5.84 6.06 -13.46
N GLU A 190 6.42 5.53 -14.56
CA GLU A 190 6.14 6.02 -15.91
C GLU A 190 4.63 5.98 -16.23
N TYR A 191 3.96 4.89 -15.86
CA TYR A 191 2.51 4.78 -16.01
C TYR A 191 1.74 5.78 -15.14
N ILE A 192 2.14 6.04 -13.90
CA ILE A 192 1.47 7.06 -13.09
C ILE A 192 1.68 8.45 -13.69
N GLU A 193 2.91 8.81 -14.06
CA GLU A 193 3.21 10.11 -14.66
C GLU A 193 2.49 10.34 -16.00
N GLN A 194 2.29 9.28 -16.78
CA GLN A 194 1.59 9.38 -18.06
C GLN A 194 0.07 9.55 -17.89
N TYR A 195 -0.55 8.88 -16.91
CA TYR A 195 -2.01 8.76 -16.83
C TYR A 195 -2.65 9.57 -15.70
N CYS A 196 -1.92 9.92 -14.65
CA CYS A 196 -2.45 10.61 -13.48
C CYS A 196 -2.30 12.13 -13.61
N PRO A 197 -3.38 12.92 -13.49
CA PRO A 197 -3.31 14.38 -13.59
C PRO A 197 -2.84 15.07 -12.30
N ALA A 198 -2.74 14.34 -11.17
CA ALA A 198 -2.37 14.91 -9.89
C ALA A 198 -0.90 15.36 -9.84
N ALA A 199 -0.58 16.21 -8.86
CA ALA A 199 0.79 16.51 -8.51
C ALA A 199 1.49 15.25 -7.96
N ILE A 200 2.64 14.90 -8.55
CA ILE A 200 3.42 13.71 -8.21
C ILE A 200 4.82 14.11 -7.71
N GLU A 201 5.17 13.68 -6.51
CA GLU A 201 6.53 13.69 -5.99
C GLU A 201 7.08 12.26 -6.01
N LYS A 202 8.29 12.08 -6.56
CA LYS A 202 8.95 10.77 -6.65
C LYS A 202 10.13 10.70 -5.70
N LEU A 203 10.25 9.59 -4.98
CA LEU A 203 11.41 9.24 -4.17
C LEU A 203 11.88 7.84 -4.57
N ILE A 204 12.91 7.79 -5.42
CA ILE A 204 13.56 6.56 -5.84
C ILE A 204 14.82 6.37 -4.99
N LEU A 205 14.89 5.27 -4.24
CA LEU A 205 15.98 5.00 -3.31
C LEU A 205 16.95 3.97 -3.90
N ASN A 206 18.22 4.36 -4.05
CA ASN A 206 19.24 3.48 -4.58
C ASN A 206 19.53 2.30 -3.63
N GLU A 207 19.72 1.11 -4.19
CA GLU A 207 20.04 -0.14 -3.49
C GLU A 207 19.03 -0.62 -2.44
N VAL A 208 17.86 0.00 -2.39
CA VAL A 208 16.74 -0.38 -1.52
C VAL A 208 15.86 -1.40 -2.23
N ARG A 209 15.38 -2.40 -1.48
CA ARG A 209 14.48 -3.45 -1.98
C ARG A 209 13.01 -3.04 -1.79
N HIS A 210 12.12 -4.02 -1.70
CA HIS A 210 10.67 -3.82 -1.60
C HIS A 210 10.19 -3.17 -0.28
N ASN A 211 11.05 -2.93 0.72
CA ASN A 211 10.64 -2.36 2.01
C ASN A 211 11.34 -1.01 2.35
N PRO A 212 11.18 0.05 1.52
CA PRO A 212 11.81 1.36 1.77
C PRO A 212 11.64 1.90 3.19
N HIS A 213 10.43 1.76 3.75
CA HIS A 213 10.08 2.27 5.08
C HIS A 213 10.78 1.54 6.23
N LEU A 214 11.30 0.33 5.99
CA LEU A 214 12.10 -0.44 6.94
C LEU A 214 13.60 -0.28 6.69
N GLU A 215 14.02 -0.20 5.43
CA GLU A 215 15.42 -0.11 5.01
C GLU A 215 15.99 1.30 5.18
N GLN A 216 15.20 2.34 4.86
CA GLN A 216 15.59 3.75 4.95
C GLN A 216 14.53 4.59 5.70
N PRO A 217 14.19 4.24 6.96
CA PRO A 217 13.05 4.80 7.67
C PRO A 217 13.12 6.32 7.84
N HIS A 218 14.31 6.89 8.05
CA HIS A 218 14.46 8.34 8.22
C HIS A 218 14.07 9.11 6.95
N ILE A 219 14.58 8.67 5.80
CA ILE A 219 14.32 9.31 4.51
C ILE A 219 12.83 9.22 4.17
N VAL A 220 12.23 8.03 4.36
CA VAL A 220 10.81 7.83 4.09
C VAL A 220 9.94 8.67 5.04
N VAL A 221 10.25 8.72 6.34
CA VAL A 221 9.50 9.54 7.30
C VAL A 221 9.53 11.03 6.93
N GLU A 222 10.71 11.58 6.61
CA GLU A 222 10.81 13.00 6.26
C GLU A 222 10.10 13.33 4.95
N ALA A 223 10.18 12.46 3.95
CA ALA A 223 9.44 12.63 2.70
C ALA A 223 7.92 12.58 2.93
N THR A 224 7.43 11.57 3.66
CA THR A 224 6.00 11.44 3.99
C THR A 224 5.51 12.64 4.81
N LYS A 225 6.29 13.10 5.78
CA LYS A 225 6.00 14.30 6.58
C LYS A 225 5.84 15.54 5.70
N LYS A 226 6.80 15.78 4.80
CA LYS A 226 6.76 16.90 3.87
C LYS A 226 5.52 16.85 2.98
N ALA A 227 5.20 15.68 2.41
CA ALA A 227 4.02 15.50 1.57
C ALA A 227 2.71 15.77 2.34
N ILE A 228 2.60 15.29 3.59
CA ILE A 228 1.43 15.53 4.44
C ILE A 228 1.28 17.01 4.77
N TYR A 229 2.34 17.70 5.21
CA TYR A 229 2.24 19.13 5.52
C TYR A 229 1.93 19.99 4.30
N THR A 230 2.47 19.65 3.12
CA THR A 230 2.12 20.32 1.86
C THR A 230 0.62 20.25 1.58
N CYS A 231 -0.01 19.10 1.85
CA CYS A 231 -1.46 18.94 1.70
C CYS A 231 -2.27 19.67 2.79
N ILE A 232 -1.72 19.85 3.99
CA ILE A 232 -2.38 20.60 5.07
C ILE A 232 -2.31 22.11 4.78
N ASP A 233 -1.16 22.59 4.34
CA ASP A 233 -0.91 24.00 4.03
C ASP A 233 -1.69 24.48 2.79
N SER A 234 -2.06 23.58 1.87
CA SER A 234 -2.93 23.93 0.76
C SER A 234 -4.38 24.14 1.19
N LEU A 235 -4.87 23.41 2.21
CA LEU A 235 -6.22 23.58 2.75
C LEU A 235 -6.41 24.94 3.43
N SER A 236 -5.39 25.45 4.11
CA SER A 236 -5.46 26.74 4.81
C SER A 236 -5.42 27.95 3.88
N LYS A 237 -5.06 27.75 2.60
CA LYS A 237 -4.98 28.81 1.58
C LYS A 237 -6.21 28.90 0.68
N THR A 238 -7.14 27.95 0.76
CA THR A 238 -8.41 28.00 0.03
C THR A 238 -9.41 28.83 0.85
N PRO A 239 -9.82 30.02 0.40
CA PRO A 239 -10.88 30.77 1.08
C PRO A 239 -12.18 29.96 1.06
N LEU A 240 -12.90 29.97 2.19
CA LEU A 240 -14.27 29.44 2.31
C LEU A 240 -15.22 30.08 1.29
#